data_AF-A0A3D2TN91-F1
#
_entry.id   AF-A0A3D2TN91-F1
#
_cell.length_a   1.000
_cell.length_b   1.000
_cell.length_c   1.000
_cell.angle_alpha   90.00
_cell.angle_beta   90.00
_cell.angle_gamma   90.00
#
_symmetry.space_group_name_H-M   'P 1'
#
loop_
_entity.id
_entity.type
_entity.pdbx_description
1 polymer ?
#
loop_
_entity_poly.entity_id
_entity_poly.type
_entity_poly.pdbx_seq_one_letter_code
_entity_poly.pdbx_strand_id
1 'polypeptide(L)'
;MKYFLRVLLVLVIAVAVVCGFYIYKNGGIEKSTADTSLTTVTKLAATEKNGNKTLIASLKNEGFYLYKSDGTIILEHDSKSYEFKNWNIDEHAEEPKMYYMDFDGDKENEILVRCVASTDNSTKQKIYNLYMLDPKTDSNKKTTYKVTQAAQNTWSNILNNVLFEELTQLKSCNKILQFAMNYSSKSIPYDKTTGIVSGEVGSVGYLRALQDSKGNYLKIDNWYKGTGIYTVDDKGKISISVDINIKYKGSDTVQQGGKIVFGLDYSEKNGFYPAKKSLEFKPQSEYKVADPRNAATKSWSYTENNIDKTAPKTNTVIDWISYSEKFDSSVTTQSKSFAAENTDINSVSKIVLTDKYIELTSKPNTQFDTDSVNKREFSVIINEKKDDEYEIAYTATITQSGKSQVLKINFDRAYAAKEIKSFKVNFGIK
;
A
#
# COMPACT_ATOMS: atom_id res chain seq x y z
N MET A 1 39.26 12.17 -38.13
CA MET A 1 38.95 10.77 -37.75
C MET A 1 38.53 10.57 -36.29
N LYS A 2 39.26 11.07 -35.27
CA LYS A 2 38.91 10.85 -33.85
C LYS A 2 37.53 11.39 -33.42
N TYR A 3 37.09 12.54 -33.95
CA TYR A 3 35.77 13.09 -33.66
C TYR A 3 34.63 12.31 -34.32
N PHE A 4 34.84 11.82 -35.54
CA PHE A 4 33.86 11.00 -36.26
C PHE A 4 33.61 9.66 -35.55
N LEU A 5 34.68 9.02 -35.04
CA LEU A 5 34.54 7.80 -34.22
C LEU A 5 33.77 8.04 -32.92
N ARG A 6 33.95 9.19 -32.25
CA ARG A 6 33.23 9.51 -31.00
C ARG A 6 31.75 9.77 -31.25
N VAL A 7 31.41 10.45 -32.34
CA VAL A 7 30.02 10.67 -32.75
C VAL A 7 29.34 9.36 -33.16
N LEU A 8 30.06 8.49 -33.89
CA LEU A 8 29.57 7.17 -34.26
C LEU A 8 29.31 6.29 -33.01
N LEU A 9 30.22 6.32 -32.03
CA LEU A 9 30.07 5.57 -30.78
C LEU A 9 28.83 6.02 -29.99
N VAL A 10 28.59 7.34 -29.90
CA VAL A 10 27.42 7.90 -29.22
C VAL A 10 26.12 7.52 -29.95
N LEU A 11 26.12 7.52 -31.28
CA LEU A 11 24.97 7.08 -32.08
C LEU A 11 24.70 5.57 -31.92
N VAL A 12 25.73 4.73 -31.89
CA VAL A 12 25.58 3.28 -31.66
C VAL A 12 25.04 3.00 -30.26
N ILE A 13 25.49 3.74 -29.24
CA ILE A 13 24.94 3.62 -27.87
C ILE A 13 23.50 4.12 -27.83
N ALA A 14 23.17 5.22 -28.48
CA ALA A 14 21.80 5.74 -28.55
C ALA A 14 20.85 4.74 -29.26
N VAL A 15 21.28 4.13 -30.36
CA VAL A 15 20.52 3.08 -31.06
C VAL A 15 20.42 1.82 -30.23
N ALA A 16 21.47 1.40 -29.50
CA ALA A 16 21.43 0.25 -28.61
C ALA A 16 20.51 0.48 -27.39
N VAL A 17 20.44 1.71 -26.86
CA VAL A 17 19.52 2.08 -25.79
C VAL A 17 18.08 2.11 -26.30
N VAL A 18 17.84 2.66 -27.50
CA VAL A 18 16.49 2.71 -28.10
C VAL A 18 16.01 1.32 -28.53
N CYS A 19 16.85 0.51 -29.16
CA CYS A 19 16.56 -0.88 -29.49
C CYS A 19 16.45 -1.75 -28.22
N GLY A 20 17.27 -1.50 -27.20
CA GLY A 20 17.17 -2.15 -25.89
C GLY A 20 15.87 -1.79 -25.18
N PHE A 21 15.43 -0.53 -25.24
CA PHE A 21 14.12 -0.11 -24.71
C PHE A 21 12.96 -0.68 -25.53
N TYR A 22 13.10 -0.78 -26.85
CA TYR A 22 12.08 -1.35 -27.74
C TYR A 22 11.97 -2.86 -27.56
N ILE A 23 13.09 -3.59 -27.42
CA ILE A 23 13.12 -5.02 -27.10
C ILE A 23 12.72 -5.26 -25.62
N TYR A 24 12.96 -4.33 -24.69
CA TYR A 24 12.43 -4.45 -23.33
C TYR A 24 10.92 -4.15 -23.25
N LYS A 25 10.40 -3.29 -24.13
CA LYS A 25 8.97 -2.93 -24.20
C LYS A 25 8.15 -3.92 -25.03
N ASN A 26 8.74 -4.50 -26.09
CA ASN A 26 8.08 -5.39 -27.06
C ASN A 26 8.67 -6.81 -27.13
N GLY A 27 9.85 -7.06 -26.57
CA GLY A 27 10.43 -8.40 -26.43
C GLY A 27 9.70 -9.11 -25.31
N GLY A 28 8.63 -9.80 -25.71
CA GLY A 28 7.91 -10.72 -24.87
C GLY A 28 8.90 -11.65 -24.18
N ILE A 29 8.86 -11.63 -22.84
CA ILE A 29 9.17 -12.83 -22.10
C ILE A 29 8.07 -13.81 -22.52
N GLU A 30 8.42 -14.71 -23.44
CA GLU A 30 7.57 -15.84 -23.76
C GLU A 30 7.37 -16.69 -22.49
N LYS A 31 6.09 -16.95 -22.25
CA LYS A 31 5.47 -18.05 -21.48
C LYS A 31 5.62 -18.05 -19.95
N SER A 32 4.47 -17.84 -19.30
CA SER A 32 3.76 -18.98 -18.71
C SER A 32 2.29 -18.94 -19.14
N THR A 33 1.89 -19.83 -20.03
CA THR A 33 0.48 -20.19 -20.24
C THR A 33 0.03 -20.94 -18.99
N ALA A 34 -0.52 -20.21 -18.03
CA ALA A 34 -1.29 -20.82 -16.96
C ALA A 34 -2.66 -21.17 -17.54
N ASP A 35 -2.97 -22.46 -17.65
CA ASP A 35 -4.33 -22.98 -17.73
C ASP A 35 -5.08 -22.54 -16.46
N THR A 36 -5.50 -21.29 -16.46
CA THR A 36 -6.47 -20.77 -15.53
C THR A 36 -7.78 -21.40 -15.98
N SER A 37 -8.46 -22.16 -15.12
CA SER A 37 -9.80 -22.68 -15.42
C SER A 37 -10.82 -21.53 -15.49
N LEU A 38 -10.68 -20.70 -16.53
CA LEU A 38 -11.65 -19.74 -17.01
C LEU A 38 -12.71 -20.58 -17.73
N THR A 39 -13.90 -20.70 -17.14
CA THR A 39 -15.05 -21.28 -17.83
C THR A 39 -15.45 -20.35 -18.98
N THR A 40 -14.85 -20.57 -20.14
CA THR A 40 -15.20 -19.89 -21.39
C THR A 40 -16.40 -20.62 -21.99
N VAL A 41 -17.51 -19.92 -22.19
CA VAL A 41 -18.69 -20.50 -22.85
C VAL A 41 -19.15 -19.57 -23.97
N THR A 42 -19.21 -20.09 -25.19
CA THR A 42 -19.78 -19.41 -26.36
C THR A 42 -21.29 -19.67 -26.41
N LYS A 43 -22.10 -18.62 -26.54
CA LYS A 43 -23.58 -18.73 -26.61
C LYS A 43 -24.15 -18.15 -27.91
N LEU A 44 -25.12 -18.88 -28.45
CA LEU A 44 -25.93 -18.48 -29.60
C LEU A 44 -27.23 -17.82 -29.11
N ALA A 45 -27.84 -16.97 -29.96
CA ALA A 45 -29.16 -16.40 -29.70
C ALA A 45 -30.19 -17.51 -29.41
N ALA A 46 -31.00 -17.32 -28.37
CA ALA A 46 -32.06 -18.24 -27.99
C ALA A 46 -33.40 -17.76 -28.57
N THR A 47 -34.31 -18.69 -28.87
CA THR A 47 -35.72 -18.36 -29.17
C THR A 47 -36.43 -17.92 -27.89
N GLU A 48 -37.16 -16.81 -27.95
CA GLU A 48 -37.82 -16.15 -26.82
C GLU A 48 -38.60 -17.14 -25.93
N LYS A 49 -38.31 -17.12 -24.62
CA LYS A 49 -39.20 -17.67 -23.59
C LYS A 49 -40.04 -16.55 -22.99
N ASN A 50 -41.36 -16.69 -23.05
CA ASN A 50 -42.33 -15.86 -22.36
C ASN A 50 -42.31 -16.14 -20.84
N GLY A 51 -41.36 -15.53 -20.13
CA GLY A 51 -41.33 -15.43 -18.67
C GLY A 51 -41.28 -13.97 -18.22
N ASN A 52 -41.67 -13.67 -16.98
CA ASN A 52 -41.53 -12.34 -16.41
C ASN A 52 -40.04 -12.00 -16.25
N LYS A 53 -39.49 -11.22 -17.19
CA LYS A 53 -38.11 -10.72 -17.13
C LYS A 53 -38.04 -9.42 -16.32
N THR A 54 -37.01 -9.30 -15.47
CA THR A 54 -36.72 -8.07 -14.70
C THR A 54 -35.49 -7.41 -15.28
N LEU A 55 -35.57 -6.12 -15.65
CA LEU A 55 -34.41 -5.35 -16.09
C LEU A 55 -33.49 -5.09 -14.89
N ILE A 56 -32.21 -5.46 -15.02
CA ILE A 56 -31.23 -5.34 -13.94
C ILE A 56 -30.08 -4.38 -14.28
N ALA A 57 -29.83 -4.11 -15.56
CA ALA A 57 -28.90 -3.07 -16.01
C ALA A 57 -29.16 -2.70 -17.48
N SER A 58 -28.70 -1.53 -17.92
CA SER A 58 -28.82 -1.12 -19.33
C SER A 58 -27.76 -0.11 -19.73
N LEU A 59 -27.35 -0.16 -20.99
CA LEU A 59 -26.64 0.90 -21.71
C LEU A 59 -27.58 1.40 -22.82
N LYS A 60 -28.44 2.36 -22.46
CA LYS A 60 -29.59 2.75 -23.29
C LYS A 60 -29.19 3.38 -24.62
N ASN A 61 -28.10 4.14 -24.65
CA ASN A 61 -27.65 4.82 -25.86
C ASN A 61 -27.07 3.83 -26.87
N GLU A 62 -26.52 2.74 -26.37
CA GLU A 62 -25.89 1.65 -27.09
C GLU A 62 -26.88 0.51 -27.40
N GLY A 63 -28.12 0.58 -26.89
CA GLY A 63 -29.17 -0.41 -27.16
C GLY A 63 -29.02 -1.73 -26.41
N PHE A 64 -28.21 -1.79 -25.35
CA PHE A 64 -28.03 -2.99 -24.53
C PHE A 64 -28.94 -2.99 -23.30
N TYR A 65 -29.69 -4.08 -23.11
CA TYR A 65 -30.56 -4.28 -21.96
C TYR A 65 -30.30 -5.64 -21.33
N LEU A 66 -29.94 -5.65 -20.05
CA LEU A 66 -29.64 -6.87 -19.30
C LEU A 66 -30.80 -7.19 -18.37
N TYR A 67 -31.36 -8.39 -18.52
CA TYR A 67 -32.48 -8.89 -17.74
C TYR A 67 -32.11 -10.15 -16.95
N LYS A 68 -32.89 -10.41 -15.90
CA LYS A 68 -32.93 -11.69 -15.19
C LYS A 68 -34.31 -12.34 -15.35
N SER A 69 -34.34 -13.62 -15.65
CA SER A 69 -35.56 -14.45 -15.72
C SER A 69 -35.23 -15.86 -15.24
N ASP A 70 -35.87 -16.32 -14.16
CA ASP A 70 -35.73 -17.68 -13.60
C ASP A 70 -34.28 -18.18 -13.48
N GLY A 71 -33.39 -17.35 -12.92
CA GLY A 71 -31.96 -17.68 -12.74
C GLY A 71 -31.11 -17.63 -14.02
N THR A 72 -31.69 -17.21 -15.14
CA THR A 72 -31.00 -16.96 -16.42
C THR A 72 -30.83 -15.46 -16.63
N ILE A 73 -29.67 -15.07 -17.13
CA ILE A 73 -29.38 -13.69 -17.55
C ILE A 73 -29.64 -13.57 -19.05
N ILE A 74 -30.32 -12.52 -19.47
CA ILE A 74 -30.68 -12.29 -20.87
C ILE A 74 -30.13 -10.93 -21.27
N LEU A 75 -29.25 -10.89 -22.27
CA LEU A 75 -28.89 -9.64 -22.95
C LEU A 75 -29.78 -9.48 -24.18
N GLU A 76 -30.50 -8.36 -24.25
CA GLU A 76 -31.19 -7.93 -25.47
C GLU A 76 -30.36 -6.87 -26.19
N HIS A 77 -30.11 -7.11 -27.48
CA HIS A 77 -29.37 -6.24 -28.37
C HIS A 77 -29.83 -6.49 -29.81
N ASP A 78 -30.05 -5.43 -30.60
CA ASP A 78 -30.52 -5.52 -31.98
C ASP A 78 -31.77 -6.39 -32.20
N SER A 79 -32.76 -6.27 -31.31
CA SER A 79 -34.00 -7.07 -31.32
C SER A 79 -33.76 -8.60 -31.24
N LYS A 80 -32.60 -9.01 -30.72
CA LYS A 80 -32.24 -10.41 -30.45
C LYS A 80 -32.00 -10.59 -28.96
N SER A 81 -32.23 -11.81 -28.49
CA SER A 81 -32.03 -12.20 -27.09
C SER A 81 -30.95 -13.26 -26.93
N TYR A 82 -30.05 -13.03 -25.98
CA TYR A 82 -28.90 -13.87 -25.69
C TYR A 82 -28.96 -14.36 -24.25
N GLU A 83 -29.06 -15.68 -24.05
CA GLU A 83 -29.19 -16.28 -22.73
C GLU A 83 -27.84 -16.74 -22.16
N PHE A 84 -27.58 -16.35 -20.91
CA PHE A 84 -26.43 -16.76 -20.11
C PHE A 84 -26.90 -17.43 -18.82
N LYS A 85 -26.30 -18.58 -18.51
CA LYS A 85 -26.59 -19.36 -17.31
C LYS A 85 -25.43 -19.25 -16.32
N ASN A 86 -25.70 -19.59 -15.06
CA ASN A 86 -24.71 -19.70 -13.99
C ASN A 86 -24.03 -18.37 -13.61
N TRP A 87 -24.71 -17.23 -13.84
CA TRP A 87 -24.27 -15.98 -13.25
C TRP A 87 -24.66 -15.94 -11.78
N ASN A 88 -23.70 -15.60 -10.92
CA ASN A 88 -23.95 -15.42 -9.50
C ASN A 88 -24.14 -13.93 -9.23
N ILE A 89 -25.38 -13.55 -8.92
CA ILE A 89 -25.79 -12.17 -8.63
C ILE A 89 -26.66 -12.16 -7.38
N ASP A 90 -26.23 -11.40 -6.37
CA ASP A 90 -27.03 -11.02 -5.20
C ASP A 90 -27.97 -9.88 -5.59
N GLU A 91 -29.23 -10.22 -5.81
CA GLU A 91 -30.27 -9.31 -6.30
C GLU A 91 -30.77 -8.30 -5.26
N HIS A 92 -30.37 -8.45 -4.01
CA HIS A 92 -30.79 -7.58 -2.92
C HIS A 92 -29.71 -6.57 -2.51
N ALA A 93 -28.51 -6.64 -3.11
CA ALA A 93 -27.36 -5.86 -2.65
C ALA A 93 -27.06 -4.60 -3.47
N GLU A 94 -26.97 -4.69 -4.79
CA GLU A 94 -26.69 -3.57 -5.69
C GLU A 94 -27.11 -3.92 -7.12
N GLU A 95 -27.66 -2.95 -7.85
CA GLU A 95 -27.89 -3.10 -9.29
C GLU A 95 -26.56 -3.32 -10.04
N PRO A 96 -26.48 -4.30 -10.94
CA PRO A 96 -25.31 -4.48 -11.79
C PRO A 96 -24.96 -3.23 -12.58
N LYS A 97 -23.66 -2.99 -12.75
CA LYS A 97 -23.13 -1.92 -13.62
C LYS A 97 -22.60 -2.49 -14.92
N MET A 98 -22.96 -1.86 -16.03
CA MET A 98 -22.48 -2.21 -17.37
C MET A 98 -21.53 -1.15 -17.90
N TYR A 99 -20.54 -1.59 -18.66
CA TYR A 99 -19.57 -0.75 -19.35
C TYR A 99 -19.43 -1.26 -20.79
N TYR A 100 -19.28 -0.36 -21.77
CA TYR A 100 -19.11 -0.72 -23.19
C TYR A 100 -17.96 0.07 -23.81
N MET A 101 -16.80 -0.58 -23.92
CA MET A 101 -15.53 0.02 -24.34
C MET A 101 -14.62 -1.06 -24.92
N ASP A 102 -13.58 -0.63 -25.62
CA ASP A 102 -12.47 -1.47 -26.09
C ASP A 102 -11.54 -1.85 -24.91
N PHE A 103 -11.70 -3.06 -24.39
CA PHE A 103 -10.95 -3.59 -23.23
C PHE A 103 -9.70 -4.38 -23.63
N ASP A 104 -9.64 -4.95 -24.85
CA ASP A 104 -8.47 -5.71 -25.31
C ASP A 104 -7.61 -5.00 -26.38
N GLY A 105 -8.03 -3.82 -26.82
CA GLY A 105 -7.28 -2.93 -27.71
C GLY A 105 -7.44 -3.25 -29.19
N ASP A 106 -8.43 -4.04 -29.59
CA ASP A 106 -8.67 -4.44 -30.97
C ASP A 106 -9.52 -3.43 -31.77
N LYS A 107 -10.00 -2.36 -31.11
CA LYS A 107 -10.89 -1.29 -31.61
C LYS A 107 -12.36 -1.69 -31.77
N GLU A 108 -12.73 -2.88 -31.36
CA GLU A 108 -14.11 -3.25 -31.10
C GLU A 108 -14.40 -3.03 -29.60
N ASN A 109 -15.68 -2.93 -29.23
CA ASN A 109 -16.05 -2.69 -27.84
C ASN A 109 -16.63 -3.97 -27.25
N GLU A 110 -16.18 -4.34 -26.05
CA GLU A 110 -16.77 -5.42 -25.25
C GLU A 110 -17.73 -4.84 -24.21
N ILE A 111 -18.59 -5.70 -23.68
CA ILE A 111 -19.47 -5.37 -22.56
C ILE A 111 -18.91 -5.99 -21.28
N LEU A 112 -18.55 -5.16 -20.31
CA LEU A 112 -18.22 -5.61 -18.97
C LEU A 112 -19.42 -5.41 -18.05
N VAL A 113 -19.83 -6.47 -17.35
CA VAL A 113 -20.84 -6.41 -16.30
C VAL A 113 -20.20 -6.68 -14.95
N ARG A 114 -20.31 -5.71 -14.02
CA ARG A 114 -19.94 -5.86 -12.61
C ARG A 114 -21.20 -6.03 -11.78
N CYS A 115 -21.25 -7.09 -10.97
CA CYS A 115 -22.37 -7.35 -10.09
C CYS A 115 -21.90 -7.86 -8.72
N VAL A 116 -22.69 -7.62 -7.69
CA VAL A 116 -22.45 -8.20 -6.36
C VAL A 116 -22.80 -9.67 -6.43
N ALA A 117 -21.88 -10.54 -6.02
CA ALA A 117 -22.06 -11.98 -5.95
C ALA A 117 -22.47 -12.43 -4.55
N SER A 118 -22.00 -11.72 -3.52
CA SER A 118 -22.34 -11.94 -2.12
C SER A 118 -21.91 -10.73 -1.28
N THR A 119 -22.37 -10.67 -0.03
CA THR A 119 -21.90 -9.69 0.96
C THR A 119 -21.31 -10.42 2.16
N ASP A 120 -20.10 -10.06 2.58
CA ASP A 120 -19.50 -10.61 3.78
C ASP A 120 -20.34 -10.22 5.02
N ASN A 121 -20.81 -11.22 5.76
CA ASN A 121 -21.72 -10.97 6.88
C ASN A 121 -21.07 -10.23 8.05
N SER A 122 -19.75 -10.34 8.22
CA SER A 122 -18.98 -9.76 9.31
C SER A 122 -18.53 -8.33 9.03
N THR A 123 -17.99 -8.09 7.82
CA THR A 123 -17.44 -6.79 7.43
C THR A 123 -18.44 -5.93 6.64
N LYS A 124 -19.57 -6.52 6.21
CA LYS A 124 -20.53 -5.94 5.27
C LYS A 124 -19.91 -5.58 3.91
N GLN A 125 -18.73 -6.13 3.61
CA GLN A 125 -18.03 -5.88 2.37
C GLN A 125 -18.72 -6.62 1.21
N LYS A 126 -19.10 -5.88 0.18
CA LYS A 126 -19.65 -6.44 -1.06
C LYS A 126 -18.55 -7.13 -1.86
N ILE A 127 -18.83 -8.34 -2.31
CA ILE A 127 -17.93 -9.17 -3.11
C ILE A 127 -18.48 -9.19 -4.53
N TYR A 128 -17.65 -8.86 -5.50
CA TYR A 128 -18.08 -8.67 -6.88
C TYR A 128 -17.60 -9.80 -7.80
N ASN A 129 -18.43 -10.10 -8.80
CA ASN A 129 -18.02 -10.84 -10.00
C ASN A 129 -17.98 -9.88 -11.19
N LEU A 130 -17.08 -10.16 -12.12
CA LEU A 130 -17.03 -9.52 -13.43
C LEU A 130 -17.38 -10.54 -14.52
N TYR A 131 -18.20 -10.11 -15.48
CA TYR A 131 -18.53 -10.87 -16.68
C TYR A 131 -18.16 -10.02 -17.90
N MET A 132 -17.16 -10.44 -18.66
CA MET A 132 -16.80 -9.84 -19.94
C MET A 132 -17.54 -10.57 -21.06
N LEU A 133 -18.29 -9.83 -21.87
CA LEU A 133 -19.03 -10.33 -23.02
C LEU A 133 -18.38 -9.75 -24.27
N ASP A 134 -17.73 -10.64 -25.01
CA ASP A 134 -16.98 -10.37 -26.22
C ASP A 134 -17.88 -10.69 -27.43
N PRO A 135 -18.32 -9.66 -28.20
CA PRO A 135 -19.18 -9.84 -29.36
C PRO A 135 -18.41 -10.38 -30.56
N LYS A 136 -18.86 -11.52 -31.09
CA LYS A 136 -18.33 -12.09 -32.34
C LYS A 136 -19.37 -12.08 -33.41
N THR A 137 -19.13 -11.30 -34.46
CA THR A 137 -19.98 -11.26 -35.65
C THR A 137 -19.39 -12.14 -36.75
N ASP A 138 -20.15 -13.15 -37.17
CA ASP A 138 -19.73 -14.00 -38.29
C ASP A 138 -19.95 -13.33 -39.66
N SER A 139 -19.48 -13.98 -40.73
CA SER A 139 -19.65 -13.50 -42.10
C SER A 139 -21.10 -13.33 -42.54
N ASN A 140 -22.05 -13.94 -41.83
CA ASN A 140 -23.49 -13.85 -42.06
C ASN A 140 -24.16 -12.75 -41.21
N LYS A 141 -23.37 -11.86 -40.60
CA LYS A 141 -23.84 -10.79 -39.68
C LYS A 141 -24.58 -11.33 -38.46
N LYS A 142 -24.28 -12.56 -38.03
CA LYS A 142 -24.81 -13.12 -36.79
C LYS A 142 -23.83 -12.84 -35.66
N THR A 143 -24.26 -12.01 -34.71
CA THR A 143 -23.53 -11.74 -33.48
C THR A 143 -23.76 -12.86 -32.47
N THR A 144 -22.69 -13.30 -31.83
CA THR A 144 -22.65 -14.24 -30.70
C THR A 144 -21.81 -13.62 -29.59
N TYR A 145 -22.00 -14.04 -28.34
CA TYR A 145 -21.20 -13.53 -27.23
C TYR A 145 -20.40 -14.65 -26.59
N LYS A 146 -19.08 -14.45 -26.50
CA LYS A 146 -18.19 -15.24 -25.65
C LYS A 146 -18.16 -14.60 -24.28
N VAL A 147 -18.35 -15.40 -23.23
CA VAL A 147 -18.34 -14.90 -21.85
C VAL A 147 -17.08 -15.35 -21.13
N THR A 148 -16.37 -14.39 -20.54
CA THR A 148 -15.24 -14.62 -19.63
C THR A 148 -15.59 -14.09 -18.25
N GLN A 149 -15.47 -14.94 -17.22
CA GLN A 149 -15.80 -14.57 -15.84
C GLN A 149 -14.54 -14.34 -14.99
N ALA A 150 -14.52 -13.25 -14.22
CA ALA A 150 -13.69 -13.13 -13.02
C ALA A 150 -14.59 -13.29 -11.78
N ALA A 151 -14.51 -14.46 -11.16
CA ALA A 151 -15.23 -14.77 -9.94
C ALA A 151 -14.49 -14.25 -8.70
N GLN A 152 -15.14 -14.29 -7.53
CA GLN A 152 -14.56 -13.88 -6.24
C GLN A 152 -13.11 -14.34 -5.99
N ASN A 153 -12.71 -15.54 -6.43
CA ASN A 153 -11.37 -16.09 -6.17
C ASN A 153 -10.45 -16.09 -7.39
N THR A 154 -10.89 -15.55 -8.54
CA THR A 154 -10.05 -15.55 -9.75
C THR A 154 -8.74 -14.77 -9.52
N TRP A 155 -8.79 -13.69 -8.74
CA TRP A 155 -7.61 -12.92 -8.38
C TRP A 155 -6.53 -13.73 -7.66
N SER A 156 -6.89 -14.75 -6.86
CA SER A 156 -5.90 -15.48 -6.05
C SER A 156 -5.00 -16.33 -6.94
N ASN A 157 -5.58 -16.97 -7.96
CA ASN A 157 -4.84 -17.73 -8.95
C ASN A 157 -3.96 -16.80 -9.79
N ILE A 158 -4.49 -15.64 -10.18
CA ILE A 158 -3.73 -14.62 -10.90
C ILE A 158 -2.50 -14.22 -10.07
N LEU A 159 -2.68 -13.79 -8.82
CA LEU A 159 -1.58 -13.35 -7.96
C LEU A 159 -0.57 -14.46 -7.67
N ASN A 160 -1.03 -15.63 -7.24
CA ASN A 160 -0.13 -16.71 -6.82
C ASN A 160 0.73 -17.28 -7.97
N ASN A 161 0.27 -17.14 -9.22
CA ASN A 161 1.03 -17.60 -10.38
C ASN A 161 2.00 -16.54 -10.91
N VAL A 162 1.68 -15.25 -10.73
CA VAL A 162 2.44 -14.15 -11.34
C VAL A 162 3.34 -13.41 -10.37
N LEU A 163 3.08 -13.49 -9.06
CA LEU A 163 3.83 -12.79 -8.03
C LEU A 163 4.55 -13.74 -7.09
N PHE A 164 5.72 -13.30 -6.66
CA PHE A 164 6.40 -13.78 -5.46
C PHE A 164 6.31 -12.67 -4.41
N GLU A 165 5.82 -13.01 -3.22
CA GLU A 165 5.48 -12.04 -2.17
C GLU A 165 6.08 -12.51 -0.84
N GLU A 166 6.67 -11.58 -0.10
CA GLU A 166 7.21 -11.85 1.22
C GLU A 166 6.86 -10.72 2.19
N LEU A 167 6.39 -11.11 3.37
CA LEU A 167 6.31 -10.23 4.53
C LEU A 167 7.47 -10.55 5.47
N THR A 168 8.32 -9.56 5.70
CA THR A 168 9.47 -9.67 6.60
C THR A 168 9.43 -8.57 7.66
N GLN A 169 10.14 -8.78 8.76
CA GLN A 169 10.39 -7.77 9.78
C GLN A 169 11.87 -7.39 9.72
N LEU A 170 12.17 -6.09 9.72
CA LEU A 170 13.56 -5.65 9.52
C LEU A 170 14.46 -6.09 10.66
N LYS A 171 15.68 -6.51 10.33
CA LYS A 171 16.68 -6.93 11.31
C LYS A 171 17.23 -5.73 12.10
N SER A 172 17.37 -4.59 11.43
CA SER A 172 17.85 -3.35 12.05
C SER A 172 16.80 -2.67 12.94
N CYS A 173 15.51 -2.93 12.71
CA CYS A 173 14.42 -2.22 13.37
C CYS A 173 13.15 -3.08 13.42
N ASN A 174 12.87 -3.72 14.56
CA ASN A 174 11.70 -4.60 14.68
C ASN A 174 10.36 -3.85 14.70
N LYS A 175 10.37 -2.51 14.78
CA LYS A 175 9.20 -1.66 14.54
C LYS A 175 8.65 -1.81 13.12
N ILE A 176 9.51 -2.06 12.14
CA ILE A 176 9.15 -1.97 10.73
C ILE A 176 8.97 -3.37 10.15
N LEU A 177 7.77 -3.58 9.59
CA LEU A 177 7.47 -4.66 8.67
C LEU A 177 7.66 -4.17 7.23
N GLN A 178 8.02 -5.10 6.36
CA GLN A 178 8.27 -4.87 4.95
C GLN A 178 7.48 -5.91 4.16
N PHE A 179 6.55 -5.45 3.33
CA PHE A 179 5.84 -6.28 2.38
C PHE A 179 6.45 -6.04 1.00
N ALA A 180 7.18 -7.02 0.49
CA ALA A 180 7.89 -6.94 -0.78
C ALA A 180 7.27 -7.90 -1.79
N MET A 181 7.16 -7.43 -3.03
CA MET A 181 6.55 -8.16 -4.13
C MET A 181 7.42 -8.06 -5.37
N ASN A 182 7.59 -9.19 -6.04
CA ASN A 182 8.21 -9.27 -7.35
C ASN A 182 7.40 -10.17 -8.26
N TYR A 183 7.73 -10.19 -9.55
CA TYR A 183 7.18 -11.22 -10.43
C TYR A 183 7.73 -12.60 -10.02
N SER A 184 6.91 -13.65 -10.14
CA SER A 184 7.20 -15.00 -9.63
C SER A 184 8.49 -15.62 -10.16
N SER A 185 9.00 -15.15 -11.30
CA SER A 185 10.27 -15.55 -11.89
C SER A 185 11.52 -14.94 -11.22
N LYS A 186 11.35 -14.04 -10.26
CA LYS A 186 12.45 -13.31 -9.61
C LYS A 186 12.33 -13.42 -8.09
N SER A 187 13.47 -13.62 -7.44
CA SER A 187 13.56 -13.49 -5.98
C SER A 187 13.51 -12.02 -5.55
N ILE A 188 13.26 -11.79 -4.27
CA ILE A 188 13.39 -10.47 -3.65
C ILE A 188 14.80 -10.35 -3.07
N PRO A 189 15.62 -9.39 -3.51
CA PRO A 189 16.96 -9.19 -2.95
C PRO A 189 16.87 -8.42 -1.64
N TYR A 190 17.70 -8.79 -0.66
CA TYR A 190 17.78 -8.12 0.63
C TYR A 190 19.22 -7.78 0.99
N ASP A 191 19.40 -6.64 1.64
CA ASP A 191 20.62 -6.34 2.37
C ASP A 191 20.75 -7.29 3.57
N LYS A 192 21.87 -8.00 3.68
CA LYS A 192 22.03 -9.07 4.67
C LYS A 192 22.01 -8.56 6.11
N THR A 193 22.49 -7.34 6.33
CA THR A 193 22.66 -6.71 7.65
C THR A 193 21.35 -6.14 8.16
N THR A 194 20.68 -5.33 7.35
CA THR A 194 19.46 -4.60 7.71
C THR A 194 18.19 -5.42 7.46
N GLY A 195 18.22 -6.34 6.49
CA GLY A 195 17.04 -7.06 5.99
C GLY A 195 16.14 -6.21 5.09
N ILE A 196 16.56 -4.98 4.73
CA ILE A 196 15.81 -4.11 3.84
C ILE A 196 15.97 -4.61 2.40
N VAL A 197 14.90 -4.54 1.60
CA VAL A 197 14.96 -4.84 0.16
C VAL A 197 16.07 -4.03 -0.49
N SER A 198 16.94 -4.72 -1.21
CA SER A 198 18.00 -4.11 -2.03
C SER A 198 17.68 -4.31 -3.52
N GLY A 199 18.05 -3.35 -4.36
CA GLY A 199 17.85 -3.46 -5.81
C GLY A 199 16.40 -3.26 -6.28
N GLU A 200 16.13 -3.75 -7.49
CA GLU A 200 14.85 -3.56 -8.19
C GLU A 200 13.87 -4.69 -7.86
N VAL A 201 12.68 -4.29 -7.36
CA VAL A 201 11.54 -5.17 -7.10
C VAL A 201 10.30 -4.58 -7.75
N GLY A 202 9.26 -5.40 -7.94
CA GLY A 202 7.99 -4.94 -8.51
C GLY A 202 7.32 -3.89 -7.62
N SER A 203 7.26 -4.15 -6.31
CA SER A 203 6.77 -3.20 -5.33
C SER A 203 7.30 -3.55 -3.94
N VAL A 204 7.46 -2.56 -3.08
CA VAL A 204 7.72 -2.76 -1.66
C VAL A 204 7.06 -1.64 -0.88
N GLY A 205 6.41 -1.98 0.22
CA GLY A 205 5.95 -0.99 1.18
C GLY A 205 6.21 -1.43 2.61
N TYR A 206 6.13 -0.45 3.50
CA TYR A 206 6.56 -0.56 4.88
C TYR A 206 5.42 -0.14 5.80
N LEU A 207 5.33 -0.81 6.93
CA LEU A 207 4.31 -0.57 7.93
C LEU A 207 4.84 -0.85 9.34
N ARG A 208 4.20 -0.25 10.34
CA ARG A 208 4.53 -0.44 11.75
C ARG A 208 3.95 -1.77 12.25
N ALA A 209 4.77 -2.55 12.96
CA ALA A 209 4.31 -3.71 13.71
C ALA A 209 3.46 -3.30 14.93
N LEU A 210 2.51 -4.13 15.32
CA LEU A 210 1.78 -3.94 16.57
C LEU A 210 2.69 -4.08 17.79
N GLN A 211 2.30 -3.47 18.90
CA GLN A 211 3.01 -3.55 20.19
C GLN A 211 2.21 -4.41 21.19
N ASP A 212 2.92 -5.06 22.11
CA ASP A 212 2.32 -5.70 23.29
C ASP A 212 1.95 -4.67 24.38
N SER A 213 1.35 -5.14 25.48
CA SER A 213 0.98 -4.28 26.63
C SER A 213 2.16 -3.66 27.37
N LYS A 214 3.40 -4.08 27.06
CA LYS A 214 4.65 -3.52 27.58
C LYS A 214 5.35 -2.63 26.55
N GLY A 215 4.69 -2.32 25.43
CA GLY A 215 5.23 -1.51 24.35
C GLY A 215 6.22 -2.22 23.42
N ASN A 216 6.51 -3.52 23.59
CA ASN A 216 7.43 -4.22 22.70
C ASN A 216 6.76 -4.53 21.36
N TYR A 217 7.47 -4.28 20.26
CA TYR A 217 6.99 -4.66 18.93
C TYR A 217 6.88 -6.19 18.79
N LEU A 218 5.70 -6.64 18.39
CA LEU A 218 5.38 -8.05 18.23
C LEU A 218 6.18 -8.66 17.06
N LYS A 219 6.59 -9.92 17.23
CA LYS A 219 7.28 -10.68 16.18
C LYS A 219 6.27 -11.34 15.26
N ILE A 220 6.48 -11.20 13.95
CA ILE A 220 5.61 -11.84 12.96
C ILE A 220 5.64 -13.37 13.12
N ASP A 221 4.46 -13.99 12.97
CA ASP A 221 4.33 -15.44 12.91
C ASP A 221 4.07 -15.90 11.47
N ASN A 222 2.97 -15.42 10.89
CA ASN A 222 2.62 -15.65 9.49
C ASN A 222 1.69 -14.52 9.00
N TRP A 223 1.33 -14.55 7.72
CA TRP A 223 0.37 -13.64 7.11
C TRP A 223 -0.51 -14.37 6.10
N TYR A 224 -1.62 -13.74 5.72
CA TYR A 224 -2.52 -14.28 4.72
C TYR A 224 -3.25 -13.18 3.96
N LYS A 225 -3.67 -13.50 2.74
CA LYS A 225 -4.49 -12.62 1.90
C LYS A 225 -5.95 -12.72 2.33
N GLY A 226 -6.63 -11.58 2.42
CA GLY A 226 -8.08 -11.50 2.59
C GLY A 226 -8.82 -11.64 1.27
N THR A 227 -10.08 -11.20 1.25
CA THR A 227 -10.91 -11.21 0.05
C THR A 227 -10.41 -10.16 -0.95
N GLY A 228 -10.27 -10.55 -2.22
CA GLY A 228 -9.99 -9.62 -3.31
C GLY A 228 -11.26 -8.93 -3.79
N ILE A 229 -11.19 -7.61 -3.93
CA ILE A 229 -12.32 -6.77 -4.33
C ILE A 229 -12.01 -6.14 -5.69
N TYR A 230 -12.89 -6.42 -6.65
CA TYR A 230 -12.87 -5.82 -7.98
C TYR A 230 -13.51 -4.43 -7.96
N THR A 231 -12.81 -3.46 -8.53
CA THR A 231 -13.30 -2.12 -8.81
C THR A 231 -13.14 -1.82 -10.29
N VAL A 232 -14.11 -1.10 -10.86
CA VAL A 232 -14.08 -0.64 -12.24
C VAL A 232 -14.38 0.85 -12.22
N ASP A 233 -13.46 1.67 -12.74
CA ASP A 233 -13.67 3.12 -12.84
C ASP A 233 -14.50 3.50 -14.08
N ASP A 234 -14.84 4.77 -14.21
CA ASP A 234 -15.69 5.28 -15.30
C ASP A 234 -15.03 5.17 -16.69
N LYS A 235 -13.72 4.88 -16.75
CA LYS A 235 -12.96 4.64 -17.97
C LYS A 235 -12.75 3.15 -18.24
N GLY A 236 -13.39 2.28 -17.47
CA GLY A 236 -13.25 0.83 -17.62
C GLY A 236 -12.01 0.23 -17.02
N LYS A 237 -11.19 0.99 -16.30
CA LYS A 237 -10.01 0.42 -15.69
C LYS A 237 -10.42 -0.51 -14.57
N ILE A 238 -10.13 -1.79 -14.76
CA ILE A 238 -10.37 -2.82 -13.75
C ILE A 238 -9.19 -2.83 -12.79
N SER A 239 -9.45 -2.78 -11.50
CA SER A 239 -8.44 -2.93 -10.45
C SER A 239 -8.92 -3.91 -9.39
N ILE A 240 -7.99 -4.64 -8.79
CA ILE A 240 -8.22 -5.50 -7.64
C ILE A 240 -7.52 -4.88 -6.43
N SER A 241 -8.18 -4.95 -5.28
CA SER A 241 -7.55 -4.73 -3.97
C SER A 241 -7.67 -5.99 -3.12
N VAL A 242 -6.58 -6.43 -2.51
CA VAL A 242 -6.53 -7.62 -1.65
C VAL A 242 -5.93 -7.23 -0.30
N ASP A 243 -6.67 -7.45 0.78
CA ASP A 243 -6.18 -7.16 2.13
C ASP A 243 -5.04 -8.10 2.52
N ILE A 244 -4.05 -7.56 3.25
CA ILE A 244 -2.95 -8.33 3.85
C ILE A 244 -3.12 -8.34 5.36
N ASN A 245 -3.34 -9.54 5.90
CA ASN A 245 -3.57 -9.77 7.32
C ASN A 245 -2.34 -10.44 7.94
N ILE A 246 -1.90 -9.92 9.09
CA ILE A 246 -0.66 -10.29 9.74
C ILE A 246 -0.96 -10.87 11.11
N LYS A 247 -0.42 -12.06 11.38
CA LYS A 247 -0.48 -12.74 12.67
C LYS A 247 0.86 -12.61 13.39
N TYR A 248 0.78 -12.53 14.71
CA TYR A 248 1.93 -12.34 15.58
C TYR A 248 2.11 -13.49 16.55
N LYS A 249 3.36 -13.78 16.89
CA LYS A 249 3.67 -14.84 17.85
C LYS A 249 3.13 -14.49 19.23
N GLY A 250 2.32 -15.39 19.79
CA GLY A 250 1.76 -15.23 21.14
C GLY A 250 0.68 -14.15 21.26
N SER A 251 0.03 -13.76 20.16
CA SER A 251 -1.08 -12.82 20.15
C SER A 251 -2.21 -13.31 19.23
N ASP A 252 -3.46 -13.19 19.69
CA ASP A 252 -4.65 -13.49 18.90
C ASP A 252 -5.06 -12.32 17.99
N THR A 253 -4.42 -11.15 18.16
CA THR A 253 -4.70 -9.97 17.35
C THR A 253 -4.17 -10.14 15.94
N VAL A 254 -5.06 -9.96 14.97
CA VAL A 254 -4.72 -9.88 13.54
C VAL A 254 -4.64 -8.41 13.13
N GLN A 255 -3.51 -8.00 12.57
CA GLN A 255 -3.37 -6.67 11.96
C GLN A 255 -3.74 -6.75 10.49
N GLN A 256 -4.70 -5.94 10.03
CA GLN A 256 -4.85 -5.67 8.60
C GLN A 256 -3.79 -4.64 8.20
N GLY A 257 -2.62 -5.09 7.76
CA GLY A 257 -1.46 -4.23 7.55
C GLY A 257 -1.55 -3.30 6.34
N GLY A 258 -2.35 -3.65 5.34
CA GLY A 258 -2.46 -2.91 4.10
C GLY A 258 -3.18 -3.71 3.02
N LYS A 259 -3.04 -3.26 1.77
CA LYS A 259 -3.63 -3.90 0.59
C LYS A 259 -2.63 -4.03 -0.53
N ILE A 260 -2.65 -5.15 -1.23
CA ILE A 260 -2.11 -5.25 -2.58
C ILE A 260 -3.14 -4.63 -3.51
N VAL A 261 -2.70 -3.74 -4.39
CA VAL A 261 -3.53 -3.13 -5.44
C VAL A 261 -2.86 -3.38 -6.78
N PHE A 262 -3.62 -3.85 -7.76
CA PHE A 262 -3.13 -4.03 -9.13
C PHE A 262 -4.27 -3.92 -10.15
N GLY A 263 -3.94 -3.52 -11.37
CA GLY A 263 -4.88 -3.48 -12.48
C GLY A 263 -5.09 -4.85 -13.10
N LEU A 264 -6.24 -5.05 -13.72
CA LEU A 264 -6.49 -6.17 -14.64
C LEU A 264 -6.71 -5.63 -16.05
N ASP A 265 -6.00 -6.24 -17.00
CA ASP A 265 -6.28 -6.09 -18.43
C ASP A 265 -7.06 -7.33 -18.90
N TYR A 266 -7.68 -7.22 -20.07
CA TYR A 266 -8.40 -8.31 -20.73
C TYR A 266 -7.78 -8.60 -22.10
N SER A 267 -7.84 -9.86 -22.52
CA SER A 267 -7.64 -10.24 -23.92
C SER A 267 -8.52 -11.43 -24.23
N GLU A 268 -9.00 -11.53 -25.46
CA GLU A 268 -9.76 -12.70 -25.90
C GLU A 268 -9.02 -14.02 -25.58
N LYS A 269 -7.70 -14.05 -25.83
CA LYS A 269 -6.88 -15.27 -25.70
C LYS A 269 -6.65 -15.70 -24.26
N ASN A 270 -6.35 -14.75 -23.37
CA ASN A 270 -5.89 -15.06 -22.01
C ASN A 270 -6.96 -14.76 -20.94
N GLY A 271 -8.09 -14.19 -21.32
CA GLY A 271 -9.06 -13.66 -20.37
C GLY A 271 -8.47 -12.49 -19.57
N PHE A 272 -8.79 -12.43 -18.28
CA PHE A 272 -8.25 -11.43 -17.37
C PHE A 272 -6.82 -11.75 -16.93
N TYR A 273 -5.92 -10.77 -17.00
CA TYR A 273 -4.52 -10.91 -16.58
C TYR A 273 -4.01 -9.62 -15.90
N PRO A 274 -2.93 -9.68 -15.11
CA PRO A 274 -2.41 -8.49 -14.42
C PRO A 274 -1.95 -7.42 -15.40
N ALA A 275 -2.43 -6.19 -15.21
CA ALA A 275 -1.96 -5.05 -15.96
C ALA A 275 -0.47 -4.79 -15.66
N LYS A 276 0.32 -4.56 -16.71
CA LYS A 276 1.77 -4.37 -16.58
C LYS A 276 2.09 -3.18 -15.68
N LYS A 277 3.05 -3.36 -14.77
CA LYS A 277 3.55 -2.29 -13.87
C LYS A 277 2.45 -1.59 -13.04
N SER A 278 1.36 -2.29 -12.75
CA SER A 278 0.23 -1.75 -11.98
C SER A 278 0.25 -2.13 -10.50
N LEU A 279 1.19 -3.00 -10.11
CA LEU A 279 1.28 -3.59 -8.78
C LEU A 279 1.79 -2.59 -7.74
N GLU A 280 1.06 -2.46 -6.64
CA GLU A 280 1.40 -1.59 -5.52
C GLU A 280 0.99 -2.24 -4.19
N PHE A 281 1.82 -2.12 -3.16
CA PHE A 281 1.38 -2.36 -1.79
C PHE A 281 1.07 -1.03 -1.11
N LYS A 282 -0.15 -0.88 -0.61
CA LYS A 282 -0.61 0.29 0.14
C LYS A 282 -0.75 -0.06 1.62
N PRO A 283 0.17 0.37 2.49
CA PRO A 283 0.00 0.16 3.93
C PRO A 283 -1.22 0.92 4.45
N GLN A 284 -1.86 0.41 5.50
CA GLN A 284 -2.90 1.18 6.19
C GLN A 284 -2.30 2.45 6.80
N SER A 285 -3.05 3.55 6.72
CA SER A 285 -2.56 4.87 7.11
C SER A 285 -2.15 4.93 8.59
N GLU A 286 -2.88 4.26 9.47
CA GLU A 286 -2.59 4.19 10.91
C GLU A 286 -1.25 3.50 11.24
N TYR A 287 -0.73 2.68 10.32
CA TYR A 287 0.53 1.95 10.46
C TYR A 287 1.63 2.50 9.56
N LYS A 288 1.42 3.66 8.94
CA LYS A 288 2.40 4.28 8.06
C LYS A 288 3.74 4.49 8.78
N VAL A 289 4.82 4.17 8.08
CA VAL A 289 6.21 4.47 8.49
C VAL A 289 6.94 5.08 7.30
N ALA A 290 8.01 5.83 7.57
CA ALA A 290 8.85 6.34 6.51
C ALA A 290 9.63 5.21 5.83
N ASP A 291 9.88 5.32 4.53
CA ASP A 291 10.64 4.32 3.79
C ASP A 291 12.09 4.21 4.33
N PRO A 292 12.49 3.06 4.89
CA PRO A 292 13.81 2.86 5.49
C PRO A 292 14.95 2.88 4.47
N ARG A 293 14.66 2.77 3.17
CA ARG A 293 15.65 2.91 2.10
C ARG A 293 16.10 4.36 1.92
N ASN A 294 15.29 5.33 2.34
CA ASN A 294 15.59 6.76 2.23
C ASN A 294 16.47 7.27 3.38
N ALA A 295 17.25 6.39 4.02
CA ALA A 295 18.10 6.75 5.14
C ALA A 295 19.10 7.86 4.79
N ALA A 296 19.29 8.80 5.71
CA ALA A 296 20.24 9.89 5.53
C ALA A 296 21.68 9.37 5.38
N THR A 297 22.40 9.95 4.43
CA THR A 297 23.82 9.66 4.18
C THR A 297 24.77 10.68 4.81
N LYS A 298 24.25 11.83 5.23
CA LYS A 298 25.01 12.90 5.89
C LYS A 298 24.50 13.10 7.31
N SER A 299 25.41 13.02 8.27
CA SER A 299 25.12 13.34 9.67
C SER A 299 24.86 14.84 9.84
N TRP A 300 23.99 15.19 10.76
CA TRP A 300 23.72 16.57 11.15
C TRP A 300 23.29 16.62 12.61
N SER A 301 23.36 17.82 13.21
CA SER A 301 22.93 18.05 14.57
C SER A 301 22.37 19.47 14.71
N TYR A 302 21.34 19.58 15.53
CA TYR A 302 20.68 20.80 15.92
C TYR A 302 20.54 20.82 17.43
N THR A 303 20.85 21.95 18.04
CA THR A 303 20.78 22.11 19.50
C THR A 303 19.84 23.25 19.87
N GLU A 304 18.94 23.00 20.81
CA GLU A 304 18.09 24.03 21.42
C GLU A 304 18.40 24.12 22.91
N ASN A 305 18.87 25.29 23.36
CA ASN A 305 19.21 25.53 24.76
C ASN A 305 18.04 26.21 25.48
N ASN A 306 17.66 25.67 26.64
CA ASN A 306 16.69 26.31 27.52
C ASN A 306 17.37 27.47 28.26
N ILE A 307 16.95 28.70 27.99
CA ILE A 307 17.47 29.89 28.69
C ILE A 307 16.76 30.15 30.01
N ASP A 308 15.69 29.41 30.32
CA ASP A 308 15.01 29.56 31.60
C ASP A 308 15.85 28.97 32.74
N LYS A 309 16.21 29.84 33.68
CA LYS A 309 16.98 29.51 34.88
C LYS A 309 16.12 29.19 36.09
N THR A 310 14.79 29.28 35.99
CA THR A 310 13.93 28.93 37.11
C THR A 310 14.21 27.49 37.53
N ALA A 311 14.33 27.32 38.85
CA ALA A 311 14.47 26.01 39.46
C ALA A 311 13.22 25.18 39.12
N PRO A 312 13.37 23.86 38.91
CA PRO A 312 12.22 22.96 38.74
C PRO A 312 11.18 23.25 39.82
N LYS A 313 9.88 23.21 39.45
CA LYS A 313 8.82 23.09 40.46
C LYS A 313 9.19 21.90 41.35
N THR A 314 8.73 21.87 42.60
CA THR A 314 9.14 20.91 43.65
C THR A 314 9.16 19.41 43.28
N ASN A 315 8.65 19.02 42.10
CA ASN A 315 8.86 17.72 41.48
C ASN A 315 10.23 17.63 40.77
N THR A 316 11.10 16.75 41.26
CA THR A 316 12.40 16.46 40.66
C THR A 316 12.33 15.37 39.57
N VAL A 317 11.17 14.75 39.39
CA VAL A 317 10.92 13.74 38.35
C VAL A 317 10.25 14.41 37.15
N ILE A 318 10.79 14.16 35.97
CA ILE A 318 10.24 14.53 34.67
C ILE A 318 9.44 13.31 34.20
N ASP A 319 8.12 13.38 34.31
CA ASP A 319 7.20 12.30 33.93
C ASP A 319 6.23 12.72 32.83
N TRP A 320 6.22 14.01 32.44
CA TRP A 320 5.36 14.45 31.36
C TRP A 320 5.96 15.58 30.51
N ILE A 321 6.31 15.26 29.26
CA ILE A 321 6.72 16.22 28.22
C ILE A 321 5.76 16.13 27.05
N SER A 322 5.35 17.28 26.54
CA SER A 322 4.75 17.45 25.22
C SER A 322 5.30 18.75 24.63
N TYR A 323 6.35 18.66 23.83
CA TYR A 323 7.05 19.81 23.27
C TYR A 323 7.06 19.74 21.75
N SER A 324 6.76 20.84 21.07
CA SER A 324 6.81 20.93 19.61
C SER A 324 7.49 22.20 19.13
N GLU A 325 8.26 22.08 18.06
CA GLU A 325 9.01 23.18 17.48
C GLU A 325 9.10 23.06 15.95
N LYS A 326 9.15 24.21 15.27
CA LYS A 326 9.50 24.29 13.85
C LYS A 326 11.01 24.10 13.71
N PHE A 327 11.39 23.29 12.74
CA PHE A 327 12.79 22.98 12.48
C PHE A 327 13.26 23.71 11.22
N ASP A 328 14.31 24.51 11.37
CA ASP A 328 15.04 25.12 10.26
C ASP A 328 16.39 24.43 10.11
N SER A 329 16.54 23.67 9.02
CA SER A 329 17.77 22.92 8.72
C SER A 329 19.02 23.79 8.49
N SER A 330 18.86 25.11 8.33
CA SER A 330 19.98 26.06 8.21
C SER A 330 20.53 26.51 9.57
N VAL A 331 19.78 26.30 10.65
CA VAL A 331 20.16 26.66 12.01
C VAL A 331 20.73 25.42 12.71
N THR A 332 21.93 25.53 13.28
CA THR A 332 22.55 24.44 14.05
C THR A 332 22.38 24.61 15.55
N THR A 333 22.11 25.82 16.03
CA THR A 333 21.91 26.11 17.46
C THR A 333 20.92 27.24 17.63
N GLN A 334 19.99 27.09 18.57
CA GLN A 334 19.10 28.15 19.02
C GLN A 334 19.00 28.17 20.55
N SER A 335 18.43 29.25 21.07
CA SER A 335 18.18 29.46 22.50
C SER A 335 16.75 29.96 22.68
N LYS A 336 15.97 29.29 23.52
CA LYS A 336 14.55 29.57 23.75
C LYS A 336 14.21 29.32 25.21
N SER A 337 13.27 30.07 25.76
CA SER A 337 12.75 29.81 27.11
C SER A 337 11.64 28.78 27.06
N PHE A 338 11.72 27.75 27.88
CA PHE A 338 10.67 26.73 28.02
C PHE A 338 9.65 27.06 29.11
N ALA A 339 9.76 28.22 29.77
CA ALA A 339 8.92 28.60 30.92
C ALA A 339 7.41 28.68 30.61
N ALA A 340 7.05 28.97 29.36
CA ALA A 340 5.65 29.10 28.92
C ALA A 340 4.99 27.74 28.64
N GLU A 341 5.76 26.66 28.57
CA GLU A 341 5.25 25.33 28.31
C GLU A 341 4.63 24.76 29.58
N ASN A 342 3.39 24.28 29.48
CA ASN A 342 2.66 23.69 30.61
C ASN A 342 3.01 22.20 30.81
N THR A 343 4.29 21.82 30.66
CA THR A 343 4.81 20.44 30.82
C THR A 343 6.15 20.48 31.55
N ASP A 344 6.72 19.31 31.88
CA ASP A 344 8.03 19.22 32.55
C ASP A 344 9.21 19.55 31.64
N ILE A 345 8.96 19.96 30.39
CA ILE A 345 10.02 20.41 29.48
C ILE A 345 10.84 21.56 30.07
N ASN A 346 10.28 22.37 30.97
CA ASN A 346 11.07 23.40 31.64
C ASN A 346 12.17 22.84 32.58
N SER A 347 12.04 21.58 33.01
CA SER A 347 13.09 20.86 33.73
C SER A 347 14.18 20.31 32.80
N VAL A 348 14.06 20.49 31.48
CA VAL A 348 15.07 20.16 30.48
C VAL A 348 15.94 21.40 30.20
N SER A 349 17.26 21.21 30.26
CA SER A 349 18.26 22.25 30.01
C SER A 349 18.60 22.41 28.53
N LYS A 350 18.49 21.33 27.74
CA LYS A 350 18.90 21.29 26.34
C LYS A 350 18.22 20.16 25.59
N ILE A 351 17.85 20.42 24.35
CA ILE A 351 17.41 19.41 23.38
C ILE A 351 18.47 19.33 22.27
N VAL A 352 18.88 18.12 21.90
CA VAL A 352 19.76 17.87 20.76
C VAL A 352 19.04 16.94 19.78
N LEU A 353 18.75 17.42 18.59
CA LEU A 353 18.14 16.66 17.51
C LEU A 353 19.22 16.32 16.47
N THR A 354 19.29 15.07 16.03
CA THR A 354 20.26 14.58 15.03
C THR A 354 19.57 13.81 13.92
N ASP A 355 20.33 13.29 12.97
CA ASP A 355 19.82 12.37 11.96
C ASP A 355 19.25 11.07 12.56
N LYS A 356 19.68 10.66 13.75
CA LYS A 356 19.39 9.30 14.29
C LYS A 356 18.66 9.28 15.62
N TYR A 357 18.61 10.40 16.34
CA TYR A 357 18.03 10.46 17.67
C TYR A 357 17.71 11.89 18.07
N ILE A 358 16.87 12.00 19.09
CA ILE A 358 16.70 13.21 19.90
C ILE A 358 17.16 12.94 21.34
N GLU A 359 17.88 13.88 21.93
CA GLU A 359 18.35 13.85 23.30
C GLU A 359 17.80 15.02 24.09
N LEU A 360 17.30 14.75 25.30
CA LEU A 360 16.83 15.75 26.25
C LEU A 360 17.73 15.65 27.49
N THR A 361 18.46 16.73 27.79
CA THR A 361 19.33 16.81 28.97
C THR A 361 18.60 17.51 30.09
N SER A 362 18.40 16.83 31.23
CA SER A 362 17.72 17.39 32.39
C SER A 362 18.55 18.51 33.05
N LYS A 363 17.88 19.44 33.73
CA LYS A 363 18.53 20.41 34.62
C LYS A 363 19.15 19.66 35.81
N PRO A 364 20.19 20.20 36.46
CA PRO A 364 20.83 19.53 37.58
C PRO A 364 19.84 19.08 38.67
N ASN A 365 20.02 17.87 39.19
CA ASN A 365 19.20 17.24 40.23
C ASN A 365 17.76 16.90 39.80
N THR A 366 17.46 16.86 38.51
CA THR A 366 16.21 16.32 37.97
C THR A 366 16.44 15.02 37.22
N GLN A 367 15.45 14.13 37.25
CA GLN A 367 15.53 12.77 36.71
C GLN A 367 14.35 12.48 35.79
N PHE A 368 14.57 11.73 34.72
CA PHE A 368 13.49 11.22 33.89
C PHE A 368 12.87 9.98 34.53
N ASP A 369 11.56 9.84 34.43
CA ASP A 369 10.86 8.64 34.89
C ASP A 369 11.31 7.40 34.10
N THR A 370 11.89 6.42 34.79
CA THR A 370 12.35 5.18 34.17
C THR A 370 11.20 4.29 33.73
N ASP A 371 10.05 4.37 34.41
CA ASP A 371 8.90 3.55 34.07
C ASP A 371 8.30 3.95 32.72
N SER A 372 8.27 5.25 32.41
CA SER A 372 7.90 5.78 31.10
C SER A 372 8.76 5.17 29.96
N VAL A 373 10.07 5.00 30.17
CA VAL A 373 10.94 4.32 29.19
C VAL A 373 10.60 2.83 29.08
N ASN A 374 10.42 2.15 30.23
CA ASN A 374 10.12 0.72 30.28
C ASN A 374 8.77 0.36 29.64
N LYS A 375 7.77 1.22 29.80
CA LYS A 375 6.42 1.10 29.21
C LYS A 375 6.34 1.66 27.78
N ARG A 376 7.43 2.25 27.29
CA ARG A 376 7.52 2.94 25.99
C ARG A 376 6.53 4.09 25.82
N GLU A 377 6.34 4.86 26.88
CA GLU A 377 5.55 6.07 26.89
C GLU A 377 6.39 7.23 26.32
N PHE A 378 6.80 7.10 25.07
CA PHE A 378 7.53 8.14 24.37
C PHE A 378 7.21 8.10 22.88
N SER A 379 7.26 9.26 22.23
CA SER A 379 7.07 9.36 20.79
C SER A 379 7.81 10.57 20.24
N VAL A 380 8.21 10.48 18.97
CA VAL A 380 8.76 11.61 18.24
C VAL A 380 8.02 11.68 16.93
N ILE A 381 7.24 12.75 16.72
CA ILE A 381 6.46 12.96 15.51
C ILE A 381 7.14 14.07 14.71
N ILE A 382 7.46 13.82 13.45
CA ILE A 382 7.91 14.86 12.53
C ILE A 382 6.76 15.30 11.63
N ASN A 383 6.73 16.58 11.28
CA ASN A 383 5.79 17.15 10.31
C ASN A 383 4.30 16.94 10.66
N GLU A 384 3.93 17.02 11.94
CA GLU A 384 2.55 16.84 12.41
C GLU A 384 1.54 17.63 11.55
N LYS A 385 0.41 16.99 11.21
CA LYS A 385 -0.70 17.48 10.38
C LYS A 385 -0.35 17.73 8.91
N LYS A 386 0.62 16.99 8.37
CA LYS A 386 1.01 17.04 6.95
C LYS A 386 1.05 15.65 6.34
N ASP A 387 1.06 15.57 5.01
CA ASP A 387 1.15 14.31 4.27
C ASP A 387 2.45 13.53 4.55
N ASP A 388 3.49 14.22 5.02
CA ASP A 388 4.78 13.68 5.44
C ASP A 388 4.94 13.57 6.96
N GLU A 389 3.82 13.46 7.70
CA GLU A 389 3.80 13.12 9.12
C GLU A 389 4.29 11.68 9.35
N TYR A 390 5.24 11.53 10.28
CA TYR A 390 5.73 10.22 10.71
C TYR A 390 6.00 10.22 12.22
N GLU A 391 5.59 9.14 12.88
CA GLU A 391 6.10 8.78 14.20
C GLU A 391 7.41 7.99 14.01
N ILE A 392 8.53 8.57 14.45
CA ILE A 392 9.88 8.09 14.13
C ILE A 392 10.60 7.46 15.33
N ALA A 393 10.07 7.53 16.54
CA ALA A 393 10.75 6.97 17.71
C ALA A 393 10.82 5.44 17.65
N TYR A 394 11.91 4.88 18.18
CA TYR A 394 12.14 3.44 18.17
C TYR A 394 12.53 2.88 19.53
N THR A 395 13.60 3.39 20.14
CA THR A 395 14.06 2.97 21.46
C THR A 395 14.42 4.18 22.30
N ALA A 396 14.34 4.06 23.61
CA ALA A 396 14.77 5.12 24.52
C ALA A 396 15.68 4.55 25.62
N THR A 397 16.61 5.38 26.08
CA THR A 397 17.49 5.07 27.20
C THR A 397 17.70 6.32 28.04
N ILE A 398 17.80 6.16 29.35
CA ILE A 398 18.22 7.22 30.28
C ILE A 398 19.65 6.93 30.74
N THR A 399 20.52 7.93 30.68
CA THR A 399 21.89 7.84 31.20
C THR A 399 22.20 9.00 32.13
N GLN A 400 23.07 8.75 33.12
CA GLN A 400 23.55 9.79 34.03
C GLN A 400 24.69 10.59 33.40
N SER A 401 24.63 11.91 33.48
CA SER A 401 25.66 12.84 33.02
C SER A 401 25.94 13.88 34.09
N GLY A 402 26.90 13.58 34.98
CA GLY A 402 27.19 14.42 36.14
C GLY A 402 25.98 14.55 37.07
N LYS A 403 25.50 15.78 37.28
CA LYS A 403 24.28 16.08 38.08
C LYS A 403 22.99 16.05 37.26
N SER A 404 23.06 15.77 35.97
CA SER A 404 21.94 15.72 35.05
C SER A 404 21.72 14.31 34.52
N GLN A 405 20.57 14.07 33.91
CA GLN A 405 20.28 12.87 33.12
C GLN A 405 20.08 13.23 31.65
N VAL A 406 20.34 12.27 30.78
CA VAL A 406 20.07 12.37 29.35
C VAL A 406 19.08 11.29 28.96
N LEU A 407 17.88 11.70 28.53
CA LEU A 407 16.95 10.85 27.82
C LEU A 407 17.32 10.88 26.33
N LYS A 408 17.74 9.74 25.79
CA LYS A 408 18.02 9.56 24.37
C LYS A 408 16.93 8.72 23.74
N ILE A 409 16.21 9.26 22.77
CA ILE A 409 15.22 8.53 21.96
C ILE A 409 15.81 8.34 20.56
N ASN A 410 16.13 7.10 20.20
CA ASN A 410 16.61 6.74 18.87
C ASN A 410 15.46 6.66 17.87
N PHE A 411 15.76 7.01 16.63
CA PHE A 411 14.84 6.92 15.50
C PHE A 411 14.88 5.55 14.84
N ASP A 412 13.83 5.23 14.09
CA ASP A 412 13.69 3.99 13.34
C ASP A 412 14.60 3.90 12.09
N ARG A 413 15.08 5.05 11.60
CA ARG A 413 16.13 5.19 10.58
C ARG A 413 16.86 6.52 10.76
N ALA A 414 17.90 6.74 9.94
CA ALA A 414 18.49 8.06 9.81
C ALA A 414 17.61 8.96 8.92
N TYR A 415 17.30 10.18 9.37
CA TYR A 415 16.49 11.18 8.66
C TYR A 415 17.36 12.33 8.18
N ALA A 416 17.21 12.74 6.93
CA ALA A 416 17.94 13.91 6.42
C ALA A 416 17.28 15.18 6.97
N ALA A 417 18.08 16.20 7.31
CA ALA A 417 17.55 17.45 7.89
C ALA A 417 16.40 18.05 7.05
N LYS A 418 16.49 17.97 5.72
CA LYS A 418 15.46 18.46 4.79
C LYS A 418 14.11 17.72 4.86
N GLU A 419 14.07 16.52 5.43
CA GLU A 419 12.83 15.75 5.62
C GLU A 419 12.04 16.24 6.84
N ILE A 420 12.69 16.97 7.74
CA ILE A 420 12.09 17.48 8.97
C ILE A 420 11.80 18.96 8.76
N LYS A 421 10.54 19.38 9.00
CA LYS A 421 10.11 20.78 8.98
C LYS A 421 9.63 21.22 10.37
N SER A 422 9.24 20.26 11.19
CA SER A 422 8.88 20.41 12.58
C SER A 422 9.04 19.06 13.28
N PHE A 423 9.23 19.10 14.59
CA PHE A 423 9.20 17.90 15.42
C PHE A 423 8.33 18.15 16.65
N LYS A 424 7.81 17.06 17.19
CA LYS A 424 7.11 16.99 18.47
C LYS A 424 7.67 15.81 19.25
N VAL A 425 8.10 16.05 20.47
CA VAL A 425 8.54 15.00 21.40
C VAL A 425 7.53 14.89 22.53
N ASN A 426 7.08 13.66 22.78
CA ASN A 426 6.27 13.33 23.94
C ASN A 426 7.00 12.32 24.81
N PHE A 427 6.89 12.46 26.13
CA PHE A 427 7.45 11.54 27.12
C PHE A 427 6.51 11.44 28.33
N GLY A 428 6.24 10.21 28.75
CA GLY A 428 5.29 9.82 29.78
C GLY A 428 3.82 10.10 29.44
N ILE A 429 2.93 9.66 30.34
CA ILE A 429 1.47 9.82 30.23
C ILE A 429 0.99 10.67 31.40
N LYS A 430 0.07 11.59 31.10
CA LYS A 430 -0.64 12.36 32.13
C LYS A 430 -1.85 11.62 32.67
#